data_AF-A0A7Y4ZJ78-F1
#
_entry.id   AF-A0A7Y4ZJ78-F1
#
_cell.length_a   1.000
_cell.length_b   1.000
_cell.length_c   1.000
_cell.angle_alpha   90.00
_cell.angle_beta   90.00
_cell.angle_gamma   90.00
#
_symmetry.space_group_name_H-M   'P 1'
#
loop_
_entity.id
_entity.type
_entity.pdbx_description
1 polymer ?
#
loop_
_entity_poly.entity_id
_entity_poly.type
_entity_poly.pdbx_seq_one_letter_code
_entity_poly.pdbx_strand_id
1 'polypeptide(L)' 'MMTRTDMATAVKNGLKAERKTLPPVLFYDQRGSALFEEITDLAEYYPTRTERDILRA' A
#
# COMPACT_ATOMS: atom_id res chain seq x y z
N MET A 1 11.17 -5.74 9.19
CA MET A 1 11.12 -5.38 7.76
C MET A 1 11.05 -6.67 6.96
N MET A 2 10.15 -6.78 5.98
CA MET A 2 9.97 -8.01 5.21
C MET A 2 11.17 -8.24 4.28
N THR A 3 11.76 -9.43 4.28
CA THR A 3 12.94 -9.71 3.46
C THR A 3 12.56 -9.99 2.00
N ARG A 4 13.53 -9.92 1.10
CA ARG A 4 13.32 -10.28 -0.32
C ARG A 4 12.86 -11.73 -0.47
N THR A 5 13.35 -12.63 0.39
CA THR A 5 12.96 -14.04 0.43
C THR A 5 11.51 -14.20 0.88
N ASP A 6 11.08 -13.45 1.90
CA ASP A 6 9.68 -13.44 2.35
C ASP A 6 8.75 -12.95 1.22
N MET A 7 9.18 -11.91 0.50
CA MET A 7 8.43 -11.36 -0.63
C MET A 7 8.26 -12.36 -1.77
N ALA A 8 9.35 -12.99 -2.21
CA ALA A 8 9.30 -14.00 -3.27
C ALA A 8 8.39 -15.18 -2.89
N THR A 9 8.43 -15.60 -1.63
CA THR A 9 7.58 -16.68 -1.10
C THR A 9 6.11 -16.28 -1.11
N ALA A 10 5.78 -15.08 -0.63
CA ALA A 10 4.41 -14.57 -0.61
C ALA A 10 3.82 -14.44 -2.02
N VAL A 11 4.58 -13.91 -2.99
CA VAL A 11 4.16 -13.82 -4.39
C VAL A 11 3.93 -15.21 -4.98
N LYS A 12 4.88 -16.13 -4.81
CA LYS A 12 4.78 -17.50 -5.34
C LYS A 12 3.54 -18.22 -4.83
N ASN A 13 3.26 -18.11 -3.53
CA ASN A 13 2.10 -18.76 -2.92
C ASN A 13 0.79 -18.08 -3.33
N GLY A 14 0.74 -16.75 -3.32
CA GLY A 14 -0.44 -15.97 -3.68
C GLY A 14 -0.88 -16.17 -5.13
N LEU A 15 0.06 -16.31 -6.07
CA LEU A 15 -0.25 -16.59 -7.48
C LEU A 15 -0.67 -18.04 -7.75
N LYS A 16 -0.29 -18.98 -6.87
CA LYS A 16 -0.67 -20.40 -6.95
C LYS A 16 -1.99 -20.73 -6.26
N ALA A 17 -2.51 -19.84 -5.41
CA ALA A 17 -3.77 -20.04 -4.74
C ALA A 17 -4.95 -20.04 -5.73
N GLU A 18 -6.02 -20.77 -5.39
CA GLU A 18 -7.27 -20.79 -6.17
C GLU A 18 -7.84 -19.37 -6.32
N ARG A 19 -7.86 -18.61 -5.22
CA ARG A 19 -8.09 -17.16 -5.23
C ARG A 19 -6.75 -16.43 -5.11
N LYS A 20 -6.35 -15.76 -6.19
CA LYS A 20 -5.05 -15.08 -6.27
C LYS A 20 -5.02 -13.85 -5.37
N THR A 21 -3.94 -13.71 -4.61
CA THR A 21 -3.71 -12.57 -3.72
C THR A 21 -2.25 -12.14 -3.79
N LEU A 22 -1.98 -10.88 -3.43
CA LEU A 22 -0.64 -10.34 -3.29
C LEU A 22 -0.57 -9.45 -2.04
N PRO A 23 0.58 -9.40 -1.33
CA PRO A 23 0.76 -8.50 -0.21
C PRO A 23 0.64 -7.02 -0.65
N PRO A 24 -0.11 -6.17 0.07
CA PRO A 24 -0.28 -4.76 -0.31
C PRO A 24 1.02 -3.95 -0.19
N VAL A 25 2.01 -4.44 0.56
CA VAL A 25 3.35 -3.81 0.63
C VAL A 25 4.00 -3.68 -0.76
N LEU A 26 3.62 -4.53 -1.72
CA LEU A 26 4.07 -4.44 -3.11
C LEU A 26 3.56 -3.21 -3.86
N PHE A 27 2.55 -2.51 -3.33
CA PHE A 27 2.10 -1.25 -3.92
C PHE A 27 3.11 -0.12 -3.70
N TYR A 28 4.00 -0.21 -2.71
CA TYR A 28 4.82 0.94 -2.29
C TYR A 28 6.26 0.86 -2.84
N ASP A 29 6.40 0.65 -4.15
CA ASP A 29 7.63 1.00 -4.85
C ASP A 29 7.72 2.51 -5.08
N GLN A 30 8.72 3.00 -5.82
CA GLN A 30 8.86 4.45 -6.06
C GLN A 30 7.62 5.05 -6.71
N ARG A 31 7.03 4.37 -7.69
CA ARG A 31 5.89 4.87 -8.44
C ARG A 31 4.61 4.78 -7.63
N GLY A 32 4.37 3.65 -7.00
CA GLY A 32 3.16 3.45 -6.22
C GLY A 32 3.15 4.25 -4.93
N SER A 33 4.32 4.59 -4.38
CA SER A 33 4.42 5.60 -3.32
C SER A 33 4.01 6.98 -3.82
N ALA A 34 4.49 7.42 -4.99
CA ALA A 34 4.07 8.69 -5.57
C ALA A 34 2.56 8.74 -5.86
N LEU A 35 2.00 7.64 -6.38
CA LEU A 35 0.56 7.50 -6.57
C LEU A 35 -0.21 7.57 -5.24
N PHE A 36 0.32 6.99 -4.17
CA PHE A 36 -0.32 7.08 -2.86
C PHE A 36 -0.32 8.52 -2.33
N GLU A 37 0.77 9.26 -2.52
CA GLU A 37 0.79 10.69 -2.19
C GLU A 37 -0.30 11.47 -2.94
N GLU A 38 -0.44 11.24 -4.26
CA GLU A 38 -1.51 11.83 -5.06
C GLU A 38 -2.91 11.41 -4.56
N ILE A 39 -3.08 10.15 -4.14
CA ILE A 39 -4.33 9.66 -3.53
C ILE A 39 -4.65 10.44 -2.25
N THR A 40 -3.65 10.81 -1.44
CA THR A 40 -3.90 11.53 -0.17
C THR A 40 -4.52 12.92 -0.35
N ASP A 41 -4.41 13.49 -1.54
CA ASP A 41 -4.96 14.80 -1.88
C ASP A 41 -6.35 14.73 -2.54
N LEU A 42 -6.84 13.53 -2.88
CA LEU A 42 -8.18 13.36 -3.46
C LEU A 42 -9.27 13.77 -2.47
N ALA A 43 -10.32 14.42 -2.97
CA ALA A 43 -11.45 14.87 -2.16
C ALA A 43 -12.15 13.68 -1.47
N GLU A 44 -12.28 12.57 -2.19
CA GLU A 44 -12.86 11.30 -1.77
C GLU A 44 -12.01 10.58 -0.72
N TYR A 45 -10.68 10.73 -0.77
CA TYR A 45 -9.76 10.14 0.19
C TYR A 45 -9.50 11.08 1.36
N TYR A 46 -10.55 11.32 2.15
CA TYR A 46 -10.49 12.18 3.32
C TYR A 46 -9.52 11.77 4.47
N PRO A 47 -9.07 10.51 4.65
CA PRO A 47 -8.32 10.12 5.86
C PRO A 47 -7.12 10.99 6.18
N THR A 48 -6.23 11.22 5.21
CA THR A 48 -4.98 11.98 5.44
C THR A 48 -5.26 13.44 5.81
N ARG A 49 -6.28 14.06 5.19
CA ARG A 49 -6.72 15.42 5.53
C ARG A 49 -7.26 15.47 6.96
N THR A 50 -8.15 14.56 7.32
CA THR A 50 -8.74 14.50 8.65
C THR A 50 -7.70 14.26 9.74
N GLU A 51 -6.74 13.35 9.51
CA GLU A 51 -5.64 13.13 10.45
C GLU A 51 -4.78 14.39 10.65
N ARG A 52 -4.43 15.10 9.56
CA ARG A 52 -3.67 16.36 9.63
C ARG A 52 -4.43 17.45 10.40
N ASP A 53 -5.75 17.55 10.22
CA ASP A 53 -6.58 18.53 10.91
C ASP A 53 -6.64 18.25 12.42
N ILE A 54 -6.77 16.99 12.83
CA ILE A 54 -6.76 16.58 14.24
C ILE A 54 -5.41 16.88 14.90
N LEU A 55 -4.30 16.60 14.20
CA LEU A 55 -2.95 16.83 14.74
C LEU A 55 -2.58 18.32 14.89
N ARG A 56 -3.32 19.23 14.24
CA ARG A 56 -3.11 20.68 14.30
C ARG A 56 -3.96 21.39 15.35
N ALA A 57 -4.95 20.70 15.93
CA ALA A 57 -5.83 21.22 16.97
C ALA A 57 -5.16 21.18 18.36
#